data_AF-A0A8H4B884-F1
#
_entry.id   AF-A0A8H4B884-F1
#
_cell.length_a   1.000
_cell.length_b   1.000
_cell.length_c   1.000
_cell.angle_alpha   90.00
_cell.angle_beta   90.00
_cell.angle_gamma   90.00
#
_symmetry.space_group_name_H-M   'P 1'
#
loop_
_entity.id
_entity.type
_entity.pdbx_description
1 polymer ?
#
loop_
_entity_poly.entity_id
_entity_poly.type
_entity_poly.pdbx_seq_one_letter_code
_entity_poly.pdbx_strand_id
1 'polypeptide(L)'
;QEFWCNLCMNAFRDNTLANDFILFFDGCKTPTPDGSAYSWKTSSPDYQYNLEQLGCARQVDQDNTFVLPAETVNMFINEKRKTRSKWHEERQMELRQHLQQTLKNVSTSPLDLNADQKMALVKEF
;
A
#
# COMPACT_ATOMS: atom_id res chain seq x y z
N GLN A 1 13.77 -1.42 -6.55
CA GLN A 1 13.21 -0.54 -5.49
C GLN A 1 11.92 0.13 -5.93
N GLU A 2 11.86 0.74 -7.12
CA GLU A 2 10.65 1.42 -7.62
C GLU A 2 9.40 0.53 -7.70
N PHE A 3 9.56 -0.71 -8.17
CA PHE A 3 8.45 -1.68 -8.27
C PHE A 3 7.73 -1.92 -6.93
N TRP A 4 8.49 -2.17 -5.85
CA TRP A 4 7.92 -2.39 -4.52
C TRP A 4 7.20 -1.15 -3.98
N CYS A 5 7.75 0.04 -4.21
CA CYS A 5 7.12 1.30 -3.81
C CYS A 5 5.79 1.50 -4.54
N ASN A 6 5.74 1.23 -5.85
CA ASN A 6 4.52 1.31 -6.64
C ASN A 6 3.45 0.31 -6.19
N LEU A 7 3.85 -0.94 -5.90
CA LEU A 7 2.94 -1.93 -5.30
C LEU A 7 2.36 -1.42 -3.98
N CYS A 8 3.20 -0.88 -3.09
CA CYS A 8 2.75 -0.33 -1.80
C CYS A 8 1.78 0.85 -1.99
N MET A 9 2.11 1.82 -2.85
CA MET A 9 1.23 2.96 -3.12
C MET A 9 -0.12 2.52 -3.70
N ASN A 10 -0.11 1.56 -4.63
CA ASN A 10 -1.33 1.03 -5.21
C ASN A 10 -2.18 0.31 -4.16
N ALA A 11 -1.56 -0.53 -3.32
CA ALA A 11 -2.26 -1.21 -2.24
C ALA A 11 -2.91 -0.23 -1.24
N PHE A 12 -2.25 0.88 -0.92
CA PHE A 12 -2.82 1.91 -0.04
C PHE A 12 -3.90 2.78 -0.72
N ARG A 13 -3.99 2.76 -2.06
CA ARG A 13 -5.02 3.42 -2.85
C ARG A 13 -6.10 2.42 -3.32
N ASP A 14 -6.43 1.45 -2.46
CA ASP A 14 -7.51 0.48 -2.62
C ASP A 14 -7.36 -0.48 -3.83
N ASN A 15 -6.16 -0.66 -4.38
CA ASN A 15 -5.91 -1.72 -5.35
C ASN A 15 -5.84 -3.08 -4.64
N THR A 16 -6.91 -3.87 -4.77
CA THR A 16 -7.04 -5.18 -4.11
C THR A 16 -5.93 -6.15 -4.48
N LEU A 17 -5.56 -6.26 -5.76
CA LEU A 17 -4.52 -7.21 -6.21
C LEU A 17 -3.15 -6.87 -5.62
N ALA A 18 -2.79 -5.58 -5.58
CA ALA A 18 -1.55 -5.14 -4.95
C ALA A 18 -1.56 -5.37 -3.43
N ASN A 19 -2.69 -5.12 -2.79
CA ASN A 19 -2.86 -5.37 -1.36
C ASN A 19 -2.74 -6.86 -1.02
N ASP A 20 -3.41 -7.73 -1.78
CA ASP A 20 -3.39 -9.17 -1.59
C ASP A 20 -1.97 -9.74 -1.75
N PHE A 21 -1.23 -9.26 -2.75
CA PHE A 21 0.17 -9.64 -2.92
C PHE A 21 1.03 -9.18 -1.75
N ILE A 22 0.86 -7.96 -1.23
CA ILE A 22 1.61 -7.48 -0.07
C ILE A 22 1.28 -8.30 1.19
N LEU A 23 0.02 -8.65 1.40
CA LEU A 23 -0.40 -9.51 2.50
C LEU A 23 0.22 -10.91 2.37
N PHE A 24 0.24 -11.48 1.17
CA PHE A 24 0.95 -12.71 0.88
C PHE A 24 2.46 -12.59 1.15
N PHE A 25 3.11 -11.54 0.66
CA PHE A 25 4.54 -11.32 0.84
C PHE A 25 4.91 -11.21 2.33
N ASP A 26 4.12 -10.50 3.12
CA ASP A 26 4.38 -10.32 4.54
C ASP A 26 3.96 -11.52 5.40
N GLY A 27 2.85 -12.16 5.07
CA GLY A 27 2.22 -13.20 5.88
C GLY A 27 2.68 -14.62 5.57
N CYS A 28 3.14 -14.88 4.34
CA CYS A 28 3.50 -16.24 3.89
C CYS A 28 5.01 -16.47 3.76
N LYS A 29 5.85 -15.51 4.18
CA LYS A 29 7.30 -15.69 4.20
C LYS A 29 7.71 -16.71 5.27
N THR A 30 8.56 -17.66 4.89
CA THR A 30 9.11 -18.68 5.80
C THR A 30 10.63 -18.50 5.91
N PRO A 31 11.21 -18.32 7.11
CA PRO A 31 12.65 -18.18 7.27
C PRO A 31 13.37 -19.47 6.87
N THR A 32 14.53 -19.34 6.25
CA THR A 32 15.42 -20.49 5.99
C THR A 32 16.04 -21.02 7.30
N PRO A 33 16.50 -22.28 7.36
CA PRO A 33 17.03 -22.87 8.60
C PRO A 33 18.22 -22.12 9.22
N ASP A 34 19.03 -21.47 8.39
CA ASP A 34 20.19 -20.65 8.77
C ASP A 34 19.81 -19.19 9.08
N GLY A 35 18.55 -18.79 8.87
CA GLY A 35 18.04 -17.44 9.10
C GLY A 35 18.56 -16.37 8.14
N SER A 36 19.34 -16.76 7.10
CA SER A 36 19.96 -15.81 6.17
C SER A 36 18.97 -15.26 5.14
N ALA A 37 17.86 -15.96 4.91
CA ALA A 37 16.89 -15.65 3.88
C ALA A 37 15.45 -15.98 4.31
N TYR A 38 14.51 -15.51 3.51
CA TYR A 38 13.11 -15.90 3.55
C TYR A 38 12.72 -16.57 2.24
N SER A 39 11.75 -17.47 2.33
CA SER A 39 11.18 -18.19 1.20
C SER A 39 9.67 -18.00 1.11
N TRP A 40 9.16 -18.02 -0.11
CA TRP A 40 7.74 -18.02 -0.44
C TRP A 40 7.47 -19.18 -1.38
N LYS A 41 6.34 -19.86 -1.17
CA LYS A 41 5.85 -20.89 -2.07
C LYS A 41 4.51 -20.49 -2.64
N THR A 42 4.37 -20.47 -3.96
CA THR A 42 3.11 -20.08 -4.61
C THR A 42 2.97 -20.66 -6.02
N SER A 43 1.80 -21.22 -6.32
CA SER A 43 1.45 -21.65 -7.69
C SER A 43 0.74 -20.56 -8.51
N SER A 44 0.49 -19.38 -7.94
CA SER A 44 -0.17 -18.27 -8.64
C SER A 44 0.83 -17.58 -9.59
N PRO A 45 0.59 -17.56 -10.91
CA PRO A 45 1.49 -16.93 -11.87
C PRO A 45 1.74 -15.45 -11.59
N ASP A 46 0.71 -14.71 -11.14
CA ASP A 46 0.83 -13.29 -10.82
C ASP A 46 1.78 -13.06 -9.63
N TYR A 47 1.73 -13.94 -8.63
CA TYR A 47 2.61 -13.83 -7.46
C TYR A 47 4.03 -14.25 -7.81
N GLN A 48 4.20 -15.25 -8.68
CA GLN A 48 5.50 -15.64 -9.21
C GLN A 48 6.15 -14.47 -9.96
N TYR A 49 5.41 -13.83 -10.87
CA TYR A 49 5.88 -12.64 -11.58
C TYR A 49 6.30 -11.53 -10.62
N ASN A 50 5.46 -11.19 -9.64
CA ASN A 50 5.79 -10.14 -8.67
C ASN A 50 7.03 -10.50 -7.82
N LEU A 51 7.19 -11.75 -7.40
CA LEU A 51 8.39 -12.21 -6.67
C LEU A 51 9.65 -12.11 -7.53
N GLU A 52 9.56 -12.48 -8.82
CA GLU A 52 10.66 -12.33 -9.77
C GLU A 52 11.04 -10.86 -9.98
N GLN A 53 10.06 -9.96 -10.10
CA GLN A 53 10.30 -8.50 -10.18
C GLN A 53 10.95 -7.93 -8.92
N LEU A 54 10.74 -8.57 -7.76
CA LEU A 54 11.42 -8.23 -6.50
C LEU A 54 12.82 -8.82 -6.36
N GLY A 55 13.28 -9.57 -7.37
CA GLY A 55 14.60 -10.19 -7.40
C GLY A 55 14.69 -11.48 -6.59
N CYS A 56 13.55 -12.13 -6.29
CA CYS A 56 13.59 -13.44 -5.65
C CYS A 56 14.21 -14.48 -6.60
N ALA A 57 15.16 -15.27 -6.08
CA ALA A 57 15.72 -16.38 -6.81
C ALA A 57 14.78 -17.58 -6.72
N ARG A 58 14.43 -18.18 -7.87
CA ARG A 58 13.68 -19.42 -7.92
C ARG A 58 14.61 -20.58 -7.55
N GLN A 59 14.20 -21.43 -6.61
CA GLN A 59 14.97 -22.63 -6.31
C GLN A 59 14.71 -23.71 -7.36
N VAL A 60 15.78 -24.15 -8.03
CA VAL A 60 15.70 -25.12 -9.14
C VAL A 60 15.16 -26.47 -8.68
N ASP A 61 15.50 -26.88 -7.45
CA ASP A 61 15.15 -28.20 -6.91
C ASP A 61 13.82 -28.21 -6.14
N GLN A 62 13.13 -27.06 -6.03
CA GLN A 62 11.87 -26.94 -5.30
C GLN A 62 10.83 -26.20 -6.13
N ASP A 63 9.84 -26.95 -6.61
CA ASP A 63 8.76 -26.40 -7.40
C ASP A 63 8.08 -25.23 -6.68
N ASN A 64 8.08 -24.09 -7.41
CA ASN A 64 7.38 -22.87 -7.03
C ASN A 64 7.86 -22.22 -5.73
N THR A 65 9.10 -22.49 -5.31
CA THR A 65 9.75 -21.81 -4.18
C THR A 65 10.65 -20.67 -4.66
N PHE A 66 10.48 -19.51 -4.04
CA PHE A 66 11.22 -18.28 -4.31
C PHE A 66 11.91 -17.83 -3.03
N VAL A 67 13.15 -17.38 -3.13
CA VAL A 67 13.98 -17.03 -1.97
C VAL A 67 14.54 -15.62 -2.13
N LEU A 68 14.59 -14.90 -1.01
CA LEU A 68 15.21 -13.58 -0.94
C LEU A 68 16.01 -13.42 0.36
N PRO A 69 17.20 -12.81 0.34
CA PRO A 69 17.98 -12.54 1.55
C PRO A 69 17.19 -11.74 2.59
N ALA A 70 17.40 -12.06 3.86
CA ALA A 70 16.69 -11.42 4.97
C ALA A 70 16.94 -9.90 5.02
N GLU A 71 18.15 -9.46 4.67
CA GLU A 71 18.49 -8.04 4.56
C GLU A 71 17.59 -7.32 3.54
N THR A 72 17.42 -7.89 2.35
CA THR A 72 16.58 -7.31 1.30
C THR A 72 15.10 -7.26 1.72
N VAL A 73 14.62 -8.29 2.40
CA VAL A 73 13.25 -8.29 2.96
C VAL A 73 13.07 -7.17 3.98
N ASN A 74 14.04 -6.99 4.87
CA ASN A 74 14.02 -5.92 5.86
C ASN A 74 14.05 -4.54 5.19
N MET A 75 14.80 -4.37 4.10
CA MET A 75 14.75 -3.16 3.28
C MET A 75 13.35 -2.89 2.73
N PHE A 76 12.67 -3.91 2.17
CA PHE A 76 11.31 -3.76 1.67
C PHE A 76 10.30 -3.43 2.77
N ILE A 77 10.42 -4.02 3.96
CA ILE A 77 9.59 -3.68 5.12
C ILE A 77 9.77 -2.21 5.51
N ASN A 78 11.02 -1.74 5.55
CA ASN A 78 11.31 -0.33 5.87
C ASN A 78 10.80 0.62 4.80
N GLU A 79 10.96 0.29 3.52
CA GLU A 79 10.41 1.08 2.41
C GLU A 79 8.88 1.12 2.46
N LYS A 80 8.20 0.00 2.72
CA LYS A 80 6.74 -0.04 2.89
C LYS A 80 6.27 0.92 3.98
N ARG A 81 7.00 1.01 5.10
CA ARG A 81 6.70 1.96 6.19
C ARG A 81 6.85 3.42 5.73
N LYS A 82 7.93 3.76 5.02
CA LYS A 82 8.14 5.10 4.46
C LYS A 82 7.05 5.47 3.46
N THR A 83 6.74 4.56 2.54
CA THR A 83 5.67 4.73 1.54
C THR A 83 4.32 4.96 2.23
N ARG A 84 4.03 4.24 3.32
CA ARG A 84 2.81 4.46 4.10
C ARG A 84 2.75 5.85 4.72
N SER A 85 3.85 6.34 5.29
CA SER A 85 3.92 7.71 5.82
C SER A 85 3.65 8.74 4.72
N LYS A 86 4.30 8.59 3.56
CA LYS A 86 4.08 9.47 2.41
C LYS A 86 2.62 9.44 1.94
N TRP A 87 2.03 8.26 1.83
CA TRP A 87 0.62 8.12 1.46
C TRP A 87 -0.31 8.83 2.46
N HIS A 88 -0.06 8.69 3.77
CA HIS A 88 -0.84 9.40 4.79
C HIS A 88 -0.70 10.92 4.66
N GLU A 89 0.50 11.45 4.40
CA GLU A 89 0.73 12.87 4.18
C GLU A 89 -0.03 13.39 2.95
N GLU A 90 0.08 12.70 1.82
CA GLU A 90 -0.68 13.00 0.59
C GLU A 90 -2.18 13.00 0.87
N ARG A 91 -2.68 11.96 1.54
CA ARG A 91 -4.11 11.83 1.85
C ARG A 91 -4.61 12.93 2.77
N GLN A 92 -3.83 13.33 3.77
CA GLN A 92 -4.19 14.45 4.64
C GLN A 92 -4.25 15.77 3.88
N MET A 93 -3.34 16.00 2.94
CA MET A 93 -3.38 17.19 2.07
C MET A 93 -4.63 17.19 1.18
N GLU A 94 -4.94 16.07 0.54
CA GLU A 94 -6.17 15.93 -0.27
C GLU A 94 -7.42 16.21 0.56
N LEU A 95 -7.53 15.64 1.75
CA LEU A 95 -8.67 15.85 2.64
C LEU A 95 -8.79 17.31 3.09
N ARG A 96 -7.67 17.99 3.37
CA ARG A 96 -7.67 19.42 3.71
C ARG A 96 -8.14 20.27 2.53
N GLN A 97 -7.64 20.00 1.33
CA GLN A 97 -8.06 20.69 0.11
C GLN A 97 -9.55 20.47 -0.17
N HIS A 98 -10.02 19.23 -0.02
CA HIS A 98 -11.43 18.88 -0.17
C HIS A 98 -12.30 19.64 0.85
N LEU A 99 -11.91 19.64 2.13
CA LEU A 99 -12.61 20.38 3.18
C LEU A 99 -12.65 21.90 2.88
N GLN A 100 -11.53 22.50 2.46
CA GLN A 100 -11.48 23.92 2.09
C GLN A 100 -12.44 24.22 0.92
N GLN A 101 -12.49 23.34 -0.08
CA GLN A 101 -13.39 23.48 -1.22
C GLN A 101 -14.86 23.36 -0.79
N THR A 102 -15.19 22.37 0.03
CA THR A 102 -16.54 22.17 0.57
C THR A 102 -16.99 23.37 1.41
N LEU A 103 -16.13 23.89 2.29
CA LEU A 103 -16.42 25.08 3.10
C LEU A 103 -16.62 26.33 2.24
N LYS A 104 -15.80 26.52 1.19
CA LYS A 104 -15.97 27.61 0.23
C LYS A 104 -17.34 27.52 -0.45
N ASN A 105 -17.69 26.35 -0.97
CA ASN A 105 -18.96 26.12 -1.67
C ASN A 105 -20.17 26.39 -0.75
N VAL A 106 -20.12 25.96 0.51
CA VAL A 106 -21.18 26.24 1.50
C VAL A 106 -21.24 27.73 1.85
N SER A 107 -20.09 28.40 2.01
CA SER A 107 -20.01 29.82 2.39
C SER A 107 -20.47 30.77 1.28
N THR A 108 -20.29 30.38 0.01
CA THR A 108 -20.73 31.15 -1.17
C THR A 108 -22.10 30.75 -1.69
N SER A 109 -22.77 29.79 -1.04
CA SER A 109 -24.11 29.38 -1.41
C SER A 109 -25.09 30.53 -1.12
N PRO A 110 -25.97 30.93 -2.06
CA PRO A 110 -26.86 32.08 -1.92
C PRO A 110 -27.99 31.88 -0.89
N LEU A 111 -27.95 30.77 -0.16
CA LEU A 111 -28.91 30.43 0.87
C LEU A 111 -28.53 31.16 2.17
N ASP A 112 -29.46 31.95 2.70
CA ASP A 112 -29.34 32.68 3.96
C ASP A 112 -29.43 31.69 5.14
N LEU A 113 -28.41 30.82 5.24
CA LEU A 113 -28.36 29.72 6.20
C LEU A 113 -27.67 30.19 7.48
N ASN A 114 -28.26 29.82 8.62
CA ASN A 114 -27.63 29.99 9.92
C ASN A 114 -26.44 29.03 10.11
N ALA A 115 -25.66 29.22 11.18
CA ALA A 115 -24.44 28.46 11.42
C ALA A 115 -24.67 26.94 11.49
N ASP A 116 -25.78 26.51 12.11
CA ASP A 116 -26.13 25.10 12.28
C ASP A 116 -26.48 24.43 10.94
N GLN A 117 -27.21 25.13 10.07
CA GLN A 117 -27.55 24.65 8.72
C GLN A 117 -26.33 24.51 7.82
N LYS A 118 -25.38 25.47 7.91
CA LYS A 118 -24.09 25.36 7.21
C LYS A 118 -23.27 24.16 7.70
N MET A 119 -23.32 23.87 9.00
CA MET A 119 -22.61 22.73 9.58
C MET A 119 -23.24 21.38 9.22
N ALA A 120 -24.57 21.33 9.06
CA ALA A 120 -25.27 20.15 8.56
C ALA A 120 -24.86 19.82 7.11
N LEU A 121 -24.75 20.83 6.24
CA LEU A 121 -24.29 20.64 4.85
C LEU A 121 -22.86 20.09 4.79
N VAL A 122 -21.96 20.53 5.66
CA VAL A 122 -20.59 19.99 5.72
C VAL A 122 -20.55 18.51 6.15
N LYS A 123 -21.59 17.99 6.82
CA LYS A 123 -21.69 16.57 7.21
C LYS A 123 -22.29 15.68 6.12
N GLU A 124 -23.00 16.24 5.15
CA GLU A 124 -23.66 15.49 4.07
C GLU A 124 -22.77 15.32 2.81
N PHE A 125 -21.62 16.01 2.76
CA PHE A 125 -20.60 15.91 1.70
C PHE A 125 -19.33 15.22 2.20
#